data_AF-A0A8T0K6E1-F1
#
_entry.id   AF-A0A8T0K6E1-F1
#
_cell.length_a   1.000
_cell.length_b   1.000
_cell.length_c   1.000
_cell.angle_alpha   90.00
_cell.angle_beta   90.00
_cell.angle_gamma   90.00
#
_symmetry.space_group_name_H-M   'P 1'
#
loop_
_entity.id
_entity.type
_entity.pdbx_description
1 polymer ?
#
loop_
_entity_poly.entity_id
_entity_poly.type
_entity_poly.pdbx_seq_one_letter_code
_entity_poly.pdbx_strand_id
1 'polypeptide(L)'
;MHHLHSLSLSYVSISALDLNLLVYACPKIEALELVNPEIAMSDAQADGLETLHLKDCALEFFELVGKGALKHFKIDDVSVIHLDIGDTVEDLETVHISKFTIIWPKFYQMISRSSKSNGVVSEAKSYEECQMLASFTTAGVGHDEEIHKCRSTF
;
A
#
# COMPACT_ATOMS: atom_id res chain seq x y z
N MET A 1 12.11 16.65 -17.10
CA MET A 1 11.80 16.70 -15.66
C MET A 1 12.75 15.75 -14.93
N HIS A 2 13.95 16.19 -14.52
CA HIS A 2 15.00 15.27 -14.02
C HIS A 2 15.19 15.24 -12.49
N HIS A 3 14.30 15.90 -11.75
CA HIS A 3 14.41 16.11 -10.31
C HIS A 3 13.11 15.79 -9.54
N LEU A 4 12.10 15.19 -10.20
CA LEU A 4 10.85 14.88 -9.53
C LEU A 4 11.00 13.57 -8.76
N HIS A 5 11.00 13.66 -7.42
CA HIS A 5 11.10 12.52 -6.51
C HIS A 5 9.74 12.14 -5.89
N SER A 6 8.79 13.07 -5.86
CA SER A 6 7.45 12.84 -5.33
C SER A 6 6.40 13.39 -6.28
N LEU A 7 5.34 12.62 -6.50
CA LEU A 7 4.16 12.99 -7.27
C LEU A 7 2.92 12.72 -6.41
N SER A 8 2.08 13.73 -6.23
CA SER A 8 0.75 13.59 -5.63
C SER A 8 -0.29 14.03 -6.65
N LEU A 9 -1.26 13.17 -6.91
CA LEU A 9 -2.37 13.41 -7.82
C LEU A 9 -3.66 13.37 -7.00
N SER A 10 -4.35 14.50 -6.90
CA SER A 10 -5.56 14.62 -6.08
C SER A 10 -6.74 15.08 -6.91
N TYR A 11 -7.85 14.32 -6.86
CA TYR A 11 -9.11 14.64 -7.55
C TYR A 11 -8.92 14.86 -9.06
N VAL A 12 -8.02 14.08 -9.66
CA VAL A 12 -7.75 14.11 -11.11
C VAL A 12 -8.47 12.97 -11.81
N SER A 13 -9.01 13.26 -12.99
CA SER A 13 -9.39 12.23 -13.96
C SER A 13 -8.16 11.96 -14.83
N ILE A 14 -7.61 10.75 -14.73
CA ILE A 14 -6.40 10.36 -15.45
C ILE A 14 -6.57 8.92 -15.95
N SER A 15 -6.17 8.66 -17.19
CA SER A 15 -6.21 7.30 -17.71
C SER A 15 -5.06 6.45 -17.11
N ALA A 16 -5.24 5.13 -17.11
CA ALA A 16 -4.18 4.17 -16.80
C ALA A 16 -2.88 4.46 -17.55
N LEU A 17 -3.03 4.74 -18.85
CA LEU A 17 -1.94 4.99 -19.77
C LEU A 17 -1.21 6.27 -19.41
N ASP A 18 -1.95 7.34 -19.12
CA ASP A 18 -1.36 8.64 -18.76
C ASP A 18 -0.63 8.55 -17.41
N LEU A 19 -1.17 7.82 -16.43
CA LEU A 19 -0.50 7.58 -15.16
C LEU A 19 0.83 6.84 -15.38
N ASN A 20 0.81 5.77 -16.18
CA ASN A 20 2.02 5.01 -16.48
C ASN A 20 3.05 5.87 -17.23
N LEU A 21 2.63 6.65 -18.22
CA LEU A 21 3.49 7.58 -18.94
C LEU A 21 4.12 8.64 -18.02
N LEU A 22 3.36 9.18 -17.05
CA LEU A 22 3.87 10.13 -16.06
C LEU A 22 4.95 9.50 -15.17
N VAL A 23 4.69 8.29 -14.66
CA VAL A 23 5.65 7.55 -13.84
C VAL A 23 6.91 7.22 -14.65
N TYR A 24 6.75 6.78 -15.91
CA TYR A 24 7.86 6.48 -16.81
C TYR A 24 8.70 7.72 -17.16
N ALA A 25 8.06 8.88 -17.31
CA ALA A 25 8.73 10.15 -17.55
C ALA A 25 9.54 10.65 -16.32
N CYS A 26 9.30 10.06 -15.15
CA CYS A 26 9.91 10.45 -13.88
C CYS A 26 10.71 9.26 -13.28
N PRO A 27 11.87 8.88 -13.87
CA PRO A 27 12.61 7.67 -13.49
C PRO A 27 13.24 7.70 -12.08
N LYS A 28 13.12 8.81 -11.35
CA LYS A 28 13.60 9.00 -9.97
C LYS A 28 12.46 9.14 -8.97
N ILE A 29 11.23 8.84 -9.37
CA ILE A 29 10.10 8.92 -8.46
C ILE A 29 10.26 7.87 -7.36
N GLU A 30 10.26 8.35 -6.12
CA GLU A 30 10.41 7.56 -4.90
C GLU A 30 9.10 7.56 -4.10
N ALA A 31 8.22 8.54 -4.31
CA ALA A 31 6.92 8.63 -3.65
C ALA A 31 5.77 8.95 -4.62
N LEU A 32 4.73 8.12 -4.60
CA LEU A 32 3.50 8.30 -5.37
C LEU A 32 2.31 8.32 -4.42
N GLU A 33 1.54 9.40 -4.47
CA GLU A 33 0.29 9.54 -3.74
C GLU A 33 -0.87 9.75 -4.72
N LEU A 34 -1.90 8.92 -4.59
CA LEU A 34 -3.13 9.01 -5.35
C LEU A 34 -4.29 9.29 -4.38
N VAL A 35 -4.91 10.45 -4.51
CA VAL A 35 -6.04 10.89 -3.67
C VAL A 35 -7.29 11.02 -4.53
N ASN A 36 -8.23 10.10 -4.36
CA ASN A 36 -9.48 10.03 -5.12
C ASN A 36 -9.29 10.28 -6.64
N PRO A 37 -8.42 9.52 -7.32
CA PRO A 37 -8.33 9.60 -8.76
C PRO A 37 -9.50 8.83 -9.39
N GLU A 38 -10.04 9.34 -10.49
CA GLU A 38 -11.04 8.61 -11.27
C GLU A 38 -10.31 7.69 -12.26
N ILE A 39 -9.96 6.48 -11.81
CA ILE A 39 -9.18 5.49 -12.59
C ILE A 39 -9.95 4.17 -12.60
N ALA A 40 -10.29 3.67 -13.79
CA ALA A 40 -10.98 2.38 -13.95
C ALA A 40 -10.04 1.17 -13.72
N MET A 41 -8.80 1.27 -14.21
CA MET A 41 -7.77 0.23 -14.13
C MET A 41 -6.41 0.91 -14.22
N SER A 42 -5.41 0.48 -13.45
CA SER A 42 -4.05 1.03 -13.62
C SER A 42 -2.97 0.03 -13.32
N ASP A 43 -1.98 0.04 -14.21
CA ASP A 43 -0.69 -0.60 -14.01
C ASP A 43 0.34 0.53 -13.88
N ALA A 44 1.01 0.60 -12.73
CA ALA A 44 2.07 1.57 -12.51
C ALA A 44 3.42 0.85 -12.54
N GLN A 45 4.25 1.15 -13.54
CA GLN A 45 5.61 0.62 -13.59
C GLN A 45 6.60 1.56 -12.91
N ALA A 46 7.02 1.24 -11.69
CA ALA A 46 7.82 2.13 -10.86
C ALA A 46 8.92 1.37 -10.11
N ASP A 47 10.04 1.07 -10.79
CA ASP A 47 11.14 0.26 -10.26
C ASP A 47 11.80 0.85 -8.99
N GLY A 48 11.81 2.18 -8.84
CA GLY A 48 12.45 2.89 -7.73
C GLY A 48 11.47 3.45 -6.69
N LEU A 49 10.19 3.07 -6.76
CA LEU A 49 9.17 3.61 -5.88
C LEU A 49 9.32 3.04 -4.47
N GLU A 50 9.61 3.90 -3.50
CA GLU A 50 9.76 3.53 -2.09
C GLU A 50 8.47 3.73 -1.30
N THR A 51 7.62 4.69 -1.69
CA THR A 51 6.37 5.03 -1.00
C THR A 51 5.18 5.04 -1.96
N LEU A 52 4.14 4.29 -1.62
CA LEU A 52 2.84 4.33 -2.29
C LEU A 52 1.74 4.64 -1.28
N HIS A 53 0.97 5.69 -1.54
CA HIS A 53 -0.21 6.05 -0.76
C HIS A 53 -1.44 6.10 -1.65
N LEU A 54 -2.43 5.26 -1.34
CA LEU A 54 -3.76 5.29 -1.95
C LEU A 54 -4.74 5.84 -0.92
N LYS A 55 -5.44 6.93 -1.26
CA LYS A 55 -6.36 7.60 -0.35
C LYS A 55 -7.67 7.97 -1.01
N ASP A 56 -8.80 7.72 -0.34
CA ASP A 56 -10.14 8.10 -0.82
C ASP A 56 -10.42 7.56 -2.24
N CYS A 57 -9.90 6.38 -2.59
CA CYS A 57 -9.98 5.79 -3.93
C CYS A 57 -11.08 4.73 -4.04
N ALA A 58 -11.73 4.65 -5.21
CA ALA A 58 -12.56 3.52 -5.61
C ALA A 58 -11.98 2.92 -6.89
N LEU A 59 -11.32 1.77 -6.78
CA LEU A 59 -10.59 1.13 -7.87
C LEU A 59 -11.18 -0.25 -8.15
N GLU A 60 -11.38 -0.61 -9.42
CA GLU A 60 -11.71 -2.00 -9.76
C GLU A 60 -10.45 -2.86 -9.73
N PHE A 61 -9.37 -2.37 -10.33
CA PHE A 61 -8.09 -3.06 -10.42
C PHE A 61 -6.91 -2.10 -10.29
N PHE A 62 -5.93 -2.45 -9.46
CA PHE A 62 -4.67 -1.73 -9.32
C PHE A 62 -3.50 -2.71 -9.23
N GLU A 63 -2.51 -2.55 -10.11
CA GLU A 63 -1.27 -3.30 -10.08
C GLU A 63 -0.06 -2.35 -10.01
N LEU A 64 0.82 -2.58 -9.04
CA LEU A 64 2.14 -1.96 -8.99
C LEU A 64 3.17 -2.97 -9.50
N VAL A 65 3.84 -2.62 -10.59
CA VAL A 65 4.95 -3.41 -11.15
C VAL A 65 6.26 -2.69 -10.84
N GLY A 66 7.18 -3.37 -10.18
CA GLY A 66 8.47 -2.79 -9.82
C GLY A 66 9.46 -3.85 -9.33
N LYS A 67 10.69 -3.43 -9.04
CA LYS A 67 11.81 -4.32 -8.67
C LYS A 67 12.01 -4.46 -7.16
N GLY A 68 10.93 -4.49 -6.38
CA GLY A 68 11.05 -4.71 -4.93
C GLY A 68 11.41 -3.48 -4.09
N ALA A 69 11.46 -2.26 -4.64
CA ALA A 69 11.92 -1.07 -3.91
C ALA A 69 10.94 -0.50 -2.87
N LEU A 70 9.70 -1.00 -2.81
CA LEU A 70 8.64 -0.42 -1.99
C LEU A 70 8.87 -0.69 -0.50
N LYS A 71 9.04 0.37 0.29
CA LYS A 71 9.27 0.32 1.74
C LYS A 71 8.03 0.72 2.54
N HIS A 72 7.28 1.69 2.04
CA HIS A 72 6.14 2.28 2.74
C HIS A 72 4.88 2.16 1.90
N PHE A 73 3.92 1.36 2.37
CA PHE A 73 2.61 1.24 1.75
C PHE A 73 1.53 1.76 2.69
N LYS A 74 0.76 2.75 2.23
CA LYS A 74 -0.35 3.33 2.97
C LYS A 74 -1.64 3.24 2.17
N ILE A 75 -2.71 2.82 2.82
CA ILE A 75 -4.04 2.79 2.27
C ILE A 75 -5.05 3.36 3.27
N ASP A 76 -5.79 4.38 2.85
CA ASP A 76 -6.72 5.14 3.70
C ASP A 76 -8.03 5.38 2.93
N ASP A 77 -9.14 4.82 3.41
CA ASP A 77 -10.46 5.03 2.80
C ASP A 77 -10.54 4.56 1.34
N VAL A 78 -9.99 3.39 1.06
CA VAL A 78 -10.00 2.80 -0.29
C VAL A 78 -10.97 1.62 -0.37
N SER A 79 -11.68 1.55 -1.48
CA SER A 79 -12.38 0.35 -1.91
C SER A 79 -11.70 -0.18 -3.16
N VAL A 80 -11.25 -1.45 -3.12
CA VAL A 80 -10.61 -2.08 -4.26
C VAL A 80 -10.99 -3.53 -4.41
N ILE A 81 -11.35 -3.94 -5.63
CA ILE A 81 -11.72 -5.34 -5.91
C ILE A 81 -10.45 -6.17 -6.07
N HIS A 82 -9.46 -5.66 -6.81
CA HIS A 82 -8.17 -6.30 -7.02
C HIS A 82 -7.01 -5.33 -6.79
N LEU A 83 -6.15 -5.66 -5.83
CA LEU A 83 -4.90 -4.96 -5.54
C LEU A 83 -3.76 -5.97 -5.63
N ASP A 84 -2.78 -5.72 -6.50
CA ASP A 84 -1.55 -6.49 -6.57
C ASP A 84 -0.32 -5.57 -6.53
N ILE A 85 0.50 -5.74 -5.49
CA ILE A 85 1.82 -5.11 -5.37
C ILE A 85 2.88 -6.18 -5.07
N GLY A 86 2.56 -7.48 -5.24
CA GLY A 86 3.26 -8.62 -4.67
C GLY A 86 4.70 -8.83 -5.13
N ASP A 87 5.08 -8.30 -6.29
CA ASP A 87 6.46 -8.34 -6.77
C ASP A 87 7.30 -7.17 -6.21
N THR A 88 6.67 -6.23 -5.51
CA THR A 88 7.33 -5.05 -4.92
C THR A 88 7.51 -5.12 -3.40
N VAL A 89 6.95 -6.14 -2.74
CA VAL A 89 6.80 -6.19 -1.28
C VAL A 89 8.01 -6.71 -0.49
N GLU A 90 9.08 -7.12 -1.17
CA GLU A 90 10.24 -7.78 -0.54
C GLU A 90 10.90 -6.90 0.54
N ASP A 91 10.96 -5.58 0.30
CA ASP A 91 11.57 -4.58 1.18
C ASP A 91 10.56 -3.76 2.00
N LEU A 92 9.30 -4.19 2.09
CA LEU A 92 8.31 -3.47 2.90
C LEU A 92 8.74 -3.38 4.36
N GLU A 93 8.84 -2.15 4.87
CA GLU A 93 9.16 -1.84 6.26
C GLU A 93 7.89 -1.52 7.05
N THR A 94 6.97 -0.76 6.44
CA THR A 94 5.73 -0.30 7.06
C THR A 94 4.53 -0.49 6.15
N VAL A 95 3.45 -1.03 6.71
CA VAL A 95 2.15 -1.12 6.05
C VAL A 95 1.10 -0.47 6.96
N HIS A 96 0.43 0.57 6.47
CA HIS A 96 -0.64 1.27 7.20
C HIS A 96 -1.97 1.17 6.46
N ILE A 97 -2.99 0.65 7.14
CA ILE A 97 -4.32 0.39 6.59
C ILE A 97 -5.38 1.04 7.50
N SER A 98 -6.13 2.00 6.96
CA SER A 98 -7.27 2.64 7.62
C SER A 98 -8.49 2.63 6.71
N LYS A 99 -9.68 2.42 7.30
CA LYS A 99 -10.98 2.47 6.57
C LYS A 99 -10.99 1.74 5.21
N PHE A 100 -10.42 0.54 5.16
CA PHE A 100 -10.24 -0.19 3.90
C PHE A 100 -11.29 -1.29 3.67
N THR A 101 -11.67 -1.56 2.41
CA THR A 101 -12.61 -2.62 2.01
C THR A 101 -11.99 -3.50 0.91
N ILE A 102 -11.54 -4.73 1.24
CA ILE A 102 -10.89 -5.66 0.31
C ILE A 102 -11.26 -7.14 0.57
N ILE A 103 -10.98 -8.02 -0.42
CA ILE A 103 -10.77 -9.46 -0.28
C ILE A 103 -9.45 -9.72 0.48
N TRP A 104 -9.54 -9.70 1.81
CA TRP A 104 -8.44 -9.91 2.75
C TRP A 104 -7.46 -11.05 2.42
N PRO A 105 -7.87 -12.26 1.95
CA PRO A 105 -6.94 -13.34 1.64
C PRO A 105 -5.82 -12.98 0.65
N LYS A 106 -6.11 -12.19 -0.39
CA LYS A 106 -5.10 -11.76 -1.37
C LYS A 106 -4.14 -10.76 -0.76
N PHE A 107 -4.67 -9.80 -0.01
CA PHE A 107 -3.87 -8.83 0.69
C PHE A 107 -2.88 -9.51 1.66
N TYR A 108 -3.34 -10.54 2.37
CA TYR A 108 -2.50 -11.35 3.24
C TYR A 108 -1.41 -12.12 2.50
N GLN A 109 -1.77 -12.80 1.39
CA GLN A 109 -0.77 -13.48 0.55
C GLN A 109 0.33 -12.52 0.08
N MET A 110 -0.06 -11.30 -0.28
CA MET A 110 0.86 -10.28 -0.75
C MET A 110 1.82 -9.83 0.34
N ILE A 111 1.34 -9.42 1.52
CA ILE A 111 2.23 -8.98 2.60
C ILE A 111 3.07 -10.13 3.19
N SER A 112 2.60 -11.39 3.10
CA SER A 112 3.34 -12.56 3.58
C SER A 112 4.64 -12.84 2.83
N ARG A 113 4.80 -12.23 1.65
CA ARG A 113 6.04 -12.31 0.85
C ARG A 113 7.12 -11.34 1.33
N SER A 114 6.80 -10.39 2.21
CA SER A 114 7.79 -9.48 2.80
C SER A 114 8.64 -10.22 3.84
N SER A 115 9.96 -10.03 3.77
CA SER A 115 10.92 -10.63 4.71
C SER A 115 11.36 -9.66 5.82
N LYS A 116 10.91 -8.39 5.76
CA LYS A 116 11.43 -7.25 6.55
C LYS A 116 10.34 -6.41 7.23
N SER A 117 9.06 -6.81 7.19
CA SER A 117 7.99 -6.00 7.76
C SER A 117 8.15 -5.86 9.28
N ASN A 118 8.58 -4.68 9.74
CA ASN A 118 8.79 -4.39 11.17
C ASN A 118 7.50 -3.96 11.88
N GLY A 119 6.44 -3.65 11.13
CA GLY A 119 5.13 -3.33 11.68
C GLY A 119 4.04 -3.24 10.61
N VAL A 120 2.94 -3.97 10.83
CA VAL A 120 1.69 -3.80 10.10
C VAL A 120 0.70 -3.14 11.04
N VAL A 121 0.25 -1.92 10.71
CA VAL A 121 -0.75 -1.18 11.46
C VAL A 121 -2.04 -1.19 10.66
N SER A 122 -3.07 -1.85 11.20
CA SER A 122 -4.36 -2.00 10.53
C SER A 122 -5.50 -1.79 11.51
N GLU A 123 -6.53 -1.06 11.09
CA GLU A 123 -7.85 -1.04 11.72
C GLU A 123 -8.64 -2.31 11.37
N ALA A 124 -8.11 -3.47 11.73
CA ALA A 124 -8.81 -4.74 11.53
C ALA A 124 -10.20 -4.69 12.17
N LYS A 125 -11.21 -5.12 11.42
CA LYS A 125 -12.63 -5.07 11.80
C LYS A 125 -13.17 -6.43 12.24
N SER A 126 -12.47 -7.54 11.93
CA SER A 126 -12.85 -8.89 12.36
C SER A 126 -11.80 -9.59 13.22
N TYR A 127 -12.22 -10.59 14.00
CA TYR A 127 -11.35 -11.41 14.83
C TYR A 127 -10.34 -12.20 14.00
N GLU A 128 -10.80 -12.72 12.87
CA GLU A 128 -9.99 -13.43 11.88
C GLU A 128 -8.89 -12.52 11.31
N GLU A 129 -9.20 -11.24 11.06
CA GLU A 129 -8.22 -10.24 10.63
C GLU A 129 -7.17 -9.94 11.71
N CYS A 130 -7.56 -9.69 12.99
CA CYS A 130 -6.57 -9.50 14.07
C CYS A 130 -5.71 -10.77 14.25
N GLN A 131 -6.26 -12.00 14.13
CA GLN A 131 -5.49 -13.24 14.23
C GLN A 131 -4.48 -13.40 13.08
N MET A 132 -4.89 -13.11 11.85
CA MET A 132 -3.98 -13.18 10.69
C MET A 132 -2.85 -12.16 10.82
N LEU A 133 -3.15 -10.93 11.25
CA LEU A 133 -2.15 -9.87 11.44
C LEU A 133 -1.15 -10.16 12.57
N ALA A 134 -1.60 -10.74 13.68
CA ALA A 134 -0.75 -11.07 14.82
C ALA A 134 0.38 -12.06 14.48
N SER A 135 0.21 -12.87 13.43
CA SER A 135 1.23 -13.82 12.97
C SER A 135 2.49 -13.16 12.38
N PHE A 136 2.41 -11.89 11.98
CA PHE A 136 3.51 -11.16 11.32
C PHE A 136 4.38 -10.31 12.26
N THR A 137 3.95 -10.06 13.51
CA THR A 137 4.62 -9.11 14.42
C THR A 137 5.69 -9.70 15.35
N THR A 138 6.28 -10.86 15.05
CA THR A 138 7.17 -11.55 16.02
C THR A 138 8.66 -11.31 15.77
N ALA A 139 9.20 -10.18 16.26
CA ALA A 139 10.52 -10.10 16.93
C ALA A 139 10.94 -8.63 17.19
N GLY A 140 10.70 -8.14 18.39
CA GLY A 140 11.47 -7.02 18.96
C GLY A 140 10.67 -5.79 19.34
N VAL A 141 9.90 -5.85 20.42
CA VAL A 141 9.70 -4.67 21.28
C VAL A 141 9.85 -5.16 22.72
N GLY A 142 11.00 -4.82 23.32
CA GLY A 142 11.11 -4.79 24.76
C GLY A 142 10.00 -3.92 25.31
N HIS A 143 9.51 -4.26 26.50
CA HIS A 143 8.59 -3.42 27.26
C HIS A 143 9.04 -1.95 27.18
N ASP A 144 8.31 -1.14 26.41
CA ASP A 144 7.87 0.20 26.77
C ASP A 144 7.04 0.81 25.63
N GLU A 145 5.86 1.27 26.03
CA GLU A 145 4.93 2.25 25.45
C GLU A 145 4.83 2.40 23.90
N GLU A 146 3.59 2.22 23.40
CA GLU A 146 3.04 2.56 22.06
C GLU A 146 2.70 1.42 21.08
N ILE A 147 2.42 0.19 21.57
CA ILE A 147 1.53 -0.75 20.86
C ILE A 147 0.15 -0.74 21.56
N HIS A 148 -0.62 0.29 21.28
CA HIS A 148 -2.05 0.38 21.59
C HIS A 148 -2.78 0.54 20.24
N LYS A 149 -3.73 -0.30 19.77
CA LYS A 149 -4.64 -1.20 20.49
C LYS A 149 -5.54 -2.02 19.49
N CYS A 150 -5.22 -3.28 19.10
CA CYS A 150 -6.29 -4.30 18.88
C CYS A 150 -6.83 -4.58 20.31
N ARG A 151 -7.67 -3.71 20.88
CA ARG A 151 -8.54 -4.11 22.00
C ARG A 151 -9.97 -3.78 21.62
N SER A 152 -10.72 -4.86 21.42
CA SER A 152 -12.08 -5.06 21.89
C SER A 152 -12.94 -3.80 21.93
N THR A 153 -13.82 -3.68 20.95
CA THR A 153 -15.19 -3.29 21.23
C THR A 153 -16.09 -4.15 20.34
N PHE A 154 -16.68 -5.16 21.01
CA PHE A 154 -17.51 -6.29 20.55
C PHE A 154 -16.76 -7.49 19.96
#